data_AF-A0A2K4ZLV1-F1
#
_entry.id   AF-A0A2K4ZLV1-F1
#
_cell.length_a   1.000
_cell.length_b   1.000
_cell.length_c   1.000
_cell.angle_alpha   90.00
_cell.angle_beta   90.00
_cell.angle_gamma   90.00
#
_symmetry.space_group_name_H-M   'P 1'
#
loop_
_entity.id
_entity.type
_entity.pdbx_description
1 polymer ?
#
loop_
_entity_poly.entity_id
_entity_poly.type
_entity_poly.pdbx_seq_one_letter_code
_entity_poly.pdbx_strand_id
1 'polypeptide(L)'
;MGNALAYEVFEEMKEDIRKEDFGIYLDTWDYEDEYSHNDIEDARSKFIELANGYFRVNMMDYEAKEVCENVYIFNKNTGERLYN
;
A
#
# COMPACT_ATOMS: atom_id res chain seq x y z
N MET A 1 12.57 2.81 -11.29
CA MET A 1 11.42 2.00 -11.74
C MET A 1 10.30 1.98 -10.71
N GLY A 2 10.60 2.16 -9.41
CA GLY A 2 9.64 2.10 -8.31
C GLY A 2 8.35 2.94 -8.44
N ASN A 3 8.37 4.08 -9.14
CA ASN A 3 7.15 4.88 -9.36
C ASN A 3 6.06 4.12 -10.13
N ALA A 4 6.42 3.34 -11.16
CA ALA A 4 5.43 2.60 -11.95
C ALA A 4 4.76 1.51 -11.09
N LEU A 5 5.59 0.74 -10.37
CA LEU A 5 5.14 -0.28 -9.42
C LEU A 5 4.20 0.32 -8.35
N ALA A 6 4.53 1.49 -7.80
CA ALA A 6 3.68 2.17 -6.82
C ALA A 6 2.29 2.53 -7.39
N TYR A 7 2.20 2.95 -8.66
CA TYR A 7 0.93 3.27 -9.30
C TYR A 7 0.09 2.01 -9.59
N GLU A 8 0.72 0.93 -10.03
CA GLU A 8 0.05 -0.35 -10.31
C GLU A 8 -0.59 -0.90 -9.03
N VAL A 9 0.20 -1.05 -7.96
CA VAL A 9 -0.29 -1.54 -6.67
C VAL A 9 -1.32 -0.57 -6.06
N PHE A 10 -1.22 0.73 -6.32
CA PHE A 10 -2.22 1.70 -5.89
C PHE A 10 -3.58 1.53 -6.57
N GLU A 11 -3.63 1.18 -7.86
CA GLU A 11 -4.90 0.87 -8.52
C GLU A 11 -5.48 -0.46 -8.02
N GLU A 12 -4.65 -1.46 -7.75
CA GLU A 12 -5.07 -2.73 -7.12
C GLU A 12 -5.71 -2.48 -5.75
N MET A 13 -5.04 -1.72 -4.88
CA MET A 13 -5.55 -1.34 -3.55
C MET A 13 -6.94 -0.66 -3.62
N LYS A 14 -7.23 0.13 -4.65
CA LYS A 14 -8.57 0.74 -4.80
C LYS A 14 -9.64 -0.31 -5.11
N GLU A 15 -9.32 -1.33 -5.90
CA GLU A 15 -10.25 -2.42 -6.16
C GLU A 15 -10.46 -3.28 -4.90
N ASP A 16 -9.40 -3.51 -4.14
CA ASP A 16 -9.42 -4.22 -2.86
C ASP A 16 -10.33 -3.51 -1.84
N ILE A 17 -10.20 -2.19 -1.73
CA ILE A 17 -11.10 -1.36 -0.90
C ILE A 17 -12.57 -1.52 -1.32
N ARG A 18 -12.87 -1.57 -2.63
CA ARG A 18 -14.25 -1.73 -3.11
C ARG A 18 -14.82 -3.11 -2.79
N LYS A 19 -13.96 -4.12 -2.69
CA LYS A 19 -14.32 -5.50 -2.37
C LYS A 19 -14.25 -5.81 -0.87
N GLU A 20 -13.73 -4.87 -0.08
CA GLU A 20 -13.36 -5.07 1.33
C GLU A 20 -12.37 -6.26 1.51
N ASP A 21 -11.46 -6.43 0.55
CA ASP A 21 -10.51 -7.53 0.48
C ASP A 21 -9.06 -7.02 0.53
N PHE A 22 -8.58 -6.72 1.74
CA PHE A 22 -7.30 -6.04 1.93
C PHE A 22 -6.12 -7.02 1.93
N GLY A 23 -5.14 -6.77 1.06
CA GLY A 23 -3.90 -7.56 0.97
C GLY A 23 -2.69 -7.00 1.74
N ILE A 24 -1.55 -7.66 1.52
CA ILE A 24 -0.21 -7.14 1.81
C ILE A 24 0.26 -6.44 0.54
N TYR A 25 0.74 -5.20 0.66
CA TYR A 25 1.16 -4.42 -0.51
C TYR A 25 2.67 -4.24 -0.49
N LEU A 26 3.31 -4.37 -1.66
CA LEU A 26 4.75 -4.12 -1.84
C LEU A 26 5.63 -4.90 -0.86
N ASP A 27 5.31 -6.18 -0.67
CA ASP A 27 6.16 -7.09 0.09
C ASP A 27 7.48 -7.29 -0.66
N THR A 28 8.60 -7.03 0.00
CA THR A 28 9.91 -7.10 -0.67
C THR A 28 10.16 -8.46 -1.29
N TRP A 29 9.73 -9.55 -0.62
CA TRP A 29 9.96 -10.91 -1.10
C TRP A 29 9.14 -11.25 -2.34
N ASP A 30 8.00 -10.57 -2.55
CA ASP A 30 7.15 -10.78 -3.72
C ASP A 30 7.71 -10.08 -4.98
N TYR A 31 8.56 -9.05 -4.81
CA TYR A 31 9.05 -8.22 -5.91
C TYR A 31 10.57 -8.27 -6.11
N GLU A 32 11.34 -8.90 -5.23
CA GLU A 32 12.82 -8.91 -5.30
C GLU A 32 13.41 -9.60 -6.53
N ASP A 33 12.66 -10.48 -7.18
CA ASP A 33 13.05 -11.12 -8.44
C ASP A 33 12.99 -10.14 -9.64
N GLU A 34 12.13 -9.13 -9.57
CA GLU A 34 11.86 -8.20 -10.68
C GLU A 34 12.39 -6.78 -10.44
N TYR A 35 12.53 -6.38 -9.17
CA TYR A 35 12.91 -5.03 -8.76
C TYR A 35 14.05 -5.06 -7.77
N SER A 36 14.92 -4.03 -7.82
CA SER A 36 15.93 -3.85 -6.79
C SER A 36 15.28 -3.44 -5.47
N HIS A 37 15.90 -3.77 -4.32
CA HIS A 37 15.41 -3.34 -3.01
C HIS A 37 15.19 -1.82 -2.93
N ASN A 38 16.06 -1.02 -3.57
CA ASN A 38 15.90 0.43 -3.62
C ASN A 38 14.65 0.85 -4.43
N ASP A 39 14.36 0.16 -5.54
CA ASP A 39 13.15 0.44 -6.33
C ASP A 39 11.88 0.08 -5.53
N ILE A 40 11.92 -1.00 -4.73
CA ILE A 40 10.80 -1.42 -3.90
C ILE A 40 10.61 -0.42 -2.73
N GLU A 41 11.68 0.04 -2.10
CA GLU A 41 11.62 1.06 -1.03
C GLU A 41 11.05 2.39 -1.55
N ASP A 42 11.51 2.84 -2.71
CA ASP A 42 10.96 4.01 -3.41
C ASP A 42 9.46 3.80 -3.72
N ALA A 43 9.09 2.60 -4.17
CA ALA A 43 7.71 2.24 -4.45
C ALA A 43 6.83 2.28 -3.19
N ARG A 44 7.30 1.74 -2.06
CA ARG A 44 6.57 1.77 -0.77
C ARG A 44 6.32 3.20 -0.32
N SER A 45 7.36 4.02 -0.33
CA SER A 45 7.26 5.44 0.02
C SER A 45 6.23 6.16 -0.87
N LYS A 46 6.27 5.92 -2.17
CA LYS A 46 5.35 6.56 -3.12
C LYS A 46 3.92 6.05 -2.99
N PHE A 47 3.73 4.74 -2.82
CA PHE A 47 2.43 4.12 -2.61
C PHE A 47 1.76 4.65 -1.34
N ILE A 48 2.49 4.75 -0.23
CA ILE A 48 1.97 5.30 1.03
C ILE A 48 1.48 6.75 0.85
N GLU A 49 2.23 7.58 0.11
CA GLU A 49 1.83 8.94 -0.22
C GLU A 49 0.51 8.97 -1.02
N LEU A 50 0.42 8.14 -2.07
CA LEU A 50 -0.75 8.05 -2.94
C LEU A 50 -1.98 7.53 -2.19
N ALA A 51 -1.84 6.43 -1.45
CA ALA A 51 -2.89 5.80 -0.67
C ALA A 51 -3.45 6.75 0.39
N ASN A 52 -2.59 7.35 1.21
CA ASN A 52 -3.03 8.28 2.25
C ASN A 52 -3.62 9.58 1.66
N GLY A 53 -3.11 10.05 0.52
CA GLY A 53 -3.71 11.14 -0.24
C GLY A 53 -5.13 10.82 -0.71
N TYR A 54 -5.33 9.63 -1.27
CA TYR A 54 -6.63 9.12 -1.68
C TYR A 54 -7.60 8.99 -0.51
N PHE A 55 -7.18 8.40 0.62
CA PHE A 55 -8.02 8.28 1.81
C PHE A 55 -8.45 9.64 2.34
N ARG A 56 -7.54 10.61 2.36
CA ARG A 56 -7.84 11.98 2.81
C ARG A 56 -8.88 12.65 1.92
N VAL A 57 -8.71 12.57 0.58
CA VAL A 57 -9.64 13.19 -0.38
C VAL A 57 -11.03 12.58 -0.32
N ASN A 58 -11.11 11.27 -0.08
CA ASN A 58 -12.38 10.53 -0.01
C ASN A 58 -12.95 10.42 1.41
N MET A 59 -12.35 11.09 2.40
CA MET A 59 -12.77 11.07 3.80
C MET A 59 -12.88 9.65 4.38
N MET A 60 -11.90 8.80 4.06
CA MET A 60 -11.84 7.42 4.53
C MET A 60 -11.03 7.34 5.83
N ASP A 61 -11.51 6.54 6.78
CA ASP A 61 -10.85 6.29 8.07
C ASP A 61 -9.74 5.25 7.96
N TYR A 62 -8.94 5.34 6.89
CA TYR A 62 -7.83 4.43 6.62
C TYR A 62 -6.48 5.14 6.66
N GLU A 63 -5.45 4.36 6.95
CA GLU A 63 -4.05 4.78 6.94
C GLU A 63 -3.16 3.68 6.36
N ALA A 64 -2.38 3.99 5.32
CA ALA A 64 -1.34 3.11 4.83
C ALA A 64 -0.05 3.33 5.62
N LYS A 65 0.57 2.24 6.10
CA LYS A 65 1.86 2.27 6.82
C LYS A 65 2.74 1.11 6.44
N GLU A 66 4.03 1.39 6.36
CA GLU A 66 5.06 0.36 6.24
C GLU A 66 5.24 -0.39 7.57
N VAL A 67 5.33 -1.72 7.49
CA VAL A 67 5.66 -2.62 8.59
C VAL A 67 6.56 -3.72 8.04
N CYS A 68 7.81 -3.77 8.51
CA CYS A 68 8.79 -4.82 8.16
C CYS A 68 8.88 -5.09 6.65
N GLU A 69 9.25 -4.06 5.88
CA GLU A 69 9.50 -4.16 4.42
C GLU A 69 8.26 -4.43 3.55
N ASN A 70 7.06 -4.27 4.13
CA ASN A 70 5.77 -4.41 3.48
C ASN A 70 4.86 -3.22 3.85
N VAL A 71 3.77 -3.00 3.13
CA VAL A 71 2.76 -1.98 3.47
C VAL A 71 1.42 -2.64 3.79
N TYR A 72 0.77 -2.15 4.86
CA TYR A 72 -0.58 -2.54 5.24
C TYR A 72 -1.50 -1.32 5.36
N ILE A 73 -2.80 -1.56 5.22
CA ILE A 73 -3.83 -0.58 5.51
C ILE A 73 -4.36 -0.82 6.93
N PHE A 74 -4.54 0.27 7.67
CA PHE A 74 -5.05 0.27 9.04
C PHE A 74 -6.33 1.08 9.12
N ASN A 75 -7.27 0.66 9.96
CA ASN A 75 -8.39 1.50 10.37
C ASN A 75 -7.89 2.54 11.38
N LYS A 76 -8.07 3.84 11.09
CA LYS A 76 -7.61 4.94 11.96
C LYS A 76 -8.33 5.00 13.30
N ASN A 77 -9.58 4.57 13.35
CA ASN A 77 -10.40 4.63 14.55
C ASN A 77 -10.07 3.51 15.53
N THR A 78 -9.82 2.29 15.03
CA THR A 78 -9.53 1.12 15.87
C THR A 78 -8.04 0.84 16.02
N GLY A 79 -7.21 1.35 15.10
CA GLY A 79 -5.80 0.99 15.00
C GLY A 79 -5.56 -0.42 14.46
N GLU A 80 -6.62 -1.12 14.05
CA GLU A 80 -6.53 -2.50 13.58
C GLU A 80 -6.01 -2.54 12.15
N ARG A 81 -5.16 -3.54 11.90
CA ARG A 81 -4.69 -3.86 10.55
C ARG A 81 -5.81 -4.52 9.77
N LEU A 82 -6.13 -3.97 8.60
CA LEU A 82 -7.08 -4.54 7.66
C LEU A 82 -6.33 -5.55 6.80
N TYR A 83 -6.61 -6.82 7.01
CA TYR A 83 -6.03 -7.94 6.27
C TYR A 83 -6.98 -9.12 6.37
N ASN A 84 -7.33 -9.72 5.23
CA ASN A 84 -8.16 -10.94 5.16
C ASN A 84 -7.31 -12.21 5.20
#